data_AF-A0A4P5Q6M1-F1
#
_entry.id   AF-A0A4P5Q6M1-F1
#
_cell.length_a   1.000
_cell.length_b   1.000
_cell.length_c   1.000
_cell.angle_alpha   90.00
_cell.angle_beta   90.00
_cell.angle_gamma   90.00
#
_symmetry.space_group_name_H-M   'P 1'
#
loop_
_entity.id
_entity.type
_entity.pdbx_description
1 polymer ?
#
loop_
_entity_poly.entity_id
_entity_poly.type
_entity_poly.pdbx_seq_one_letter_code
_entity_poly.pdbx_strand_id
1 'polypeptide(L)'
;MEQTSGKKSEAIHSDNKPQFNRSIGLISNFSLGFTYLSPLTAVYSLFALAVTLAGPPAIWWIPIVACGQLLVALVFGEVASQYPITGGLYPWARRLWGKKYAWIAAWIYLWALVVTITSVAEYTATFVGSLFGYGISAGNMLITSVVLLLLMMAVNMSGTKNLARVARIGFWCEIVSVIALGIYLLLFHRAQPFSVVFDSMGVLAKDGSYQPAFMAAALIGLFMFFGFEACGNVAEEVKNPSKKIPIAMILSIVFGALSAMVSILGYLLASPNLMNIVNGKITDPIPAILNEALGETGAMVFIIIAVIAMLSCILSLQAALSRLIFSFSRDQMLPGSTWMSKLSKNSVPDNAMIVSCLLPVTICVWVYVQPDNLARITAFAVIGIYISFQMVVLAALRQRLKGWKPAGEWTVGGWGMLVNVLALAYGLCGIWLLAQPAESSSFIDRWTVLVGLAVVVISGLVYMTLSRPFGRSNAPENDAIEHAKRLKAEQSL
;
A
#
# COMPACT_ATOMS: atom_id res chain seq x y z
N MET A 1 -53.25 3.25 -13.94
CA MET A 1 -52.89 2.81 -12.58
C MET A 1 -51.49 2.24 -12.65
N GLU A 2 -50.68 2.49 -11.62
CA GLU A 2 -49.23 2.21 -11.49
C GLU A 2 -48.27 3.09 -12.31
N GLN A 3 -47.80 4.18 -11.68
CA GLN A 3 -46.42 4.66 -11.78
C GLN A 3 -46.17 5.88 -10.86
N THR A 4 -46.29 5.73 -9.54
CA THR A 4 -45.87 6.78 -8.58
C THR A 4 -45.57 6.18 -7.20
N SER A 5 -44.40 5.57 -7.00
CA SER A 5 -43.91 5.27 -5.63
C SER A 5 -42.38 5.35 -5.45
N GLY A 6 -41.60 5.60 -6.51
CA GLY A 6 -40.12 5.55 -6.43
C GLY A 6 -39.39 6.86 -6.12
N LYS A 7 -40.07 7.99 -5.89
CA LYS A 7 -39.42 9.33 -5.94
C LYS A 7 -39.43 10.16 -4.64
N LYS A 8 -39.86 9.61 -3.50
CA LYS A 8 -40.05 10.41 -2.28
C LYS A 8 -39.22 10.05 -1.05
N SER A 9 -38.26 9.11 -1.14
CA SER A 9 -37.44 8.74 0.02
C SER A 9 -36.02 9.35 0.04
N GLU A 10 -35.50 9.89 -1.06
CA GLU A 10 -34.12 10.42 -1.12
C GLU A 10 -33.95 11.88 -0.66
N ALA A 11 -35.00 12.54 -0.17
CA ALA A 11 -34.99 13.98 0.08
C ALA A 11 -35.08 14.38 1.56
N ILE A 12 -34.39 13.68 2.48
CA ILE A 12 -34.20 14.18 3.87
C ILE A 12 -32.81 13.79 4.37
N HIS A 13 -31.78 14.52 3.92
CA HIS A 13 -30.53 14.86 4.64
C HIS A 13 -29.54 15.49 3.64
N SER A 14 -29.92 16.62 3.02
CA SER A 14 -28.97 17.44 2.27
C SER A 14 -28.19 18.33 3.24
N ASP A 15 -27.26 17.73 4.00
CA ASP A 15 -26.09 18.49 4.40
C ASP A 15 -25.33 18.84 3.12
N ASN A 16 -25.05 20.12 2.88
CA ASN A 16 -24.24 20.67 1.78
C ASN A 16 -22.77 20.21 1.87
N LYS A 17 -22.54 18.90 1.96
CA LYS A 17 -21.22 18.28 1.99
C LYS A 17 -20.82 17.99 0.55
N PRO A 18 -19.61 18.39 0.12
CA PRO A 18 -19.11 18.03 -1.21
C PRO A 18 -19.15 16.51 -1.40
N GLN A 19 -19.88 16.04 -2.41
CA GLN A 19 -20.04 14.60 -2.72
C GLN A 19 -19.23 14.24 -3.97
N PHE A 20 -18.58 13.07 -3.95
CA PHE A 20 -17.90 12.51 -5.12
C PHE A 20 -18.90 11.91 -6.12
N ASN A 21 -18.52 11.89 -7.40
CA ASN A 21 -19.33 11.26 -8.44
C ASN A 21 -19.06 9.73 -8.51
N ARG A 22 -20.12 8.92 -8.33
CA ARG A 22 -20.08 7.44 -8.37
C ARG A 22 -19.87 6.89 -9.78
N SER A 23 -18.65 7.02 -10.29
CA SER A 23 -18.28 6.64 -11.66
C SER A 23 -17.45 5.36 -11.76
N ILE A 24 -16.80 4.93 -10.66
CA ILE A 24 -15.84 3.82 -10.66
C ILE A 24 -16.56 2.46 -10.57
N GLY A 25 -16.25 1.56 -11.52
CA GLY A 25 -16.73 0.17 -11.56
C GLY A 25 -15.81 -0.81 -10.80
N LEU A 26 -16.17 -2.10 -10.77
CA LEU A 26 -15.38 -3.13 -10.06
C LEU A 26 -13.95 -3.22 -10.62
N ILE A 27 -13.82 -3.37 -11.94
CA ILE A 27 -12.52 -3.53 -12.61
C ILE A 27 -11.64 -2.32 -12.35
N SER A 28 -12.18 -1.10 -12.46
CA SER A 28 -11.39 0.12 -12.19
C SER A 28 -10.98 0.24 -10.72
N ASN A 29 -11.84 -0.19 -9.78
CA ASN A 29 -11.49 -0.21 -8.36
C ASN A 29 -10.41 -1.26 -8.04
N PHE A 30 -10.53 -2.44 -8.63
CA PHE A 30 -9.53 -3.51 -8.54
C PHE A 30 -8.21 -3.06 -9.19
N SER A 31 -8.23 -2.45 -10.38
CA SER A 31 -7.04 -1.92 -11.03
C SER A 31 -6.36 -0.89 -10.14
N LEU A 32 -7.11 0.03 -9.51
CA LEU A 32 -6.55 1.00 -8.56
C LEU A 32 -5.87 0.31 -7.37
N GLY A 33 -6.50 -0.70 -6.77
CA GLY A 33 -5.90 -1.46 -5.68
C GLY A 33 -4.68 -2.27 -6.12
N PHE A 34 -4.71 -2.87 -7.30
CA PHE A 34 -3.61 -3.65 -7.86
C PHE A 34 -2.42 -2.77 -8.23
N THR A 35 -2.63 -1.62 -8.87
CA THR A 35 -1.54 -0.68 -9.19
C THR A 35 -0.98 0.00 -7.97
N TYR A 36 -1.78 0.16 -6.91
CA TYR A 36 -1.26 0.64 -5.63
C TYR A 36 -0.36 -0.41 -4.99
N LEU A 37 -0.85 -1.65 -4.90
CA LEU A 37 -0.12 -2.79 -4.35
C LEU A 37 1.19 -3.04 -5.13
N SER A 38 1.13 -2.83 -6.45
CA SER A 38 2.19 -2.99 -7.44
C SER A 38 3.21 -4.10 -7.13
N PRO A 39 2.86 -5.38 -7.40
CA PRO A 39 3.78 -6.50 -7.30
C PRO A 39 5.11 -6.27 -8.01
N LEU A 40 5.07 -5.62 -9.18
CA LEU A 40 6.29 -5.30 -9.93
C LEU A 40 7.23 -4.44 -9.10
N THR A 41 6.72 -3.32 -8.58
CA THR A 41 7.52 -2.37 -7.82
C THR A 41 8.19 -3.06 -6.63
N ALA A 42 7.44 -3.86 -5.88
CA ALA A 42 7.96 -4.55 -4.71
C ALA A 42 8.99 -5.63 -5.05
N VAL A 43 8.73 -6.46 -6.08
CA VAL A 43 9.71 -7.45 -6.57
C VAL A 43 10.99 -6.73 -6.97
N TYR A 44 10.89 -5.72 -7.82
CA TYR A 44 12.06 -5.04 -8.35
C TYR A 44 12.88 -4.32 -7.29
N SER A 45 12.22 -3.64 -6.36
CA SER A 45 12.88 -2.83 -5.34
C SER A 45 13.61 -3.66 -4.29
N LEU A 46 13.14 -4.89 -4.02
CA LEU A 46 13.59 -5.68 -2.88
C LEU A 46 14.12 -7.08 -3.24
N PHE A 47 14.09 -7.49 -4.52
CA PHE A 47 14.59 -8.81 -4.93
C PHE A 47 16.05 -9.02 -4.54
N ALA A 48 16.93 -8.07 -4.87
CA ALA A 48 18.35 -8.15 -4.53
C ALA A 48 18.57 -8.31 -3.02
N LEU A 49 17.89 -7.48 -2.22
CA LEU A 49 17.95 -7.50 -0.77
C LEU A 49 17.46 -8.84 -0.22
N ALA A 50 16.30 -9.32 -0.66
CA ALA A 50 15.68 -10.53 -0.14
C ALA A 50 16.51 -11.79 -0.44
N VAL A 51 17.02 -11.89 -1.68
CA VAL A 51 17.87 -13.00 -2.11
C VAL A 51 19.23 -12.96 -1.41
N THR A 52 19.78 -11.78 -1.14
CA THR A 52 21.02 -11.65 -0.34
C THR A 52 20.79 -12.08 1.12
N LEU A 53 19.64 -11.72 1.70
CA LEU A 53 19.35 -11.97 3.12
C LEU A 53 18.93 -13.40 3.44
N ALA A 54 18.25 -14.10 2.51
CA ALA A 54 17.71 -15.43 2.78
C ALA A 54 17.94 -16.43 1.65
N GLY A 55 18.62 -16.04 0.56
CA GLY A 55 18.73 -16.87 -0.62
C GLY A 55 17.41 -16.98 -1.40
N PRO A 56 17.36 -17.90 -2.37
CA PRO A 56 16.16 -18.21 -3.16
C PRO A 56 14.88 -18.50 -2.35
N PRO A 57 14.92 -19.12 -1.14
CA PRO A 57 13.71 -19.38 -0.38
C PRO A 57 13.00 -18.11 0.12
N ALA A 58 13.61 -16.92 -0.02
CA ALA A 58 12.91 -15.65 0.21
C ALA A 58 11.57 -15.52 -0.54
N ILE A 59 11.41 -16.23 -1.67
CA ILE A 59 10.14 -16.31 -2.42
C ILE A 59 8.95 -16.78 -1.56
N TRP A 60 9.18 -17.60 -0.51
CA TRP A 60 8.11 -18.10 0.36
C TRP A 60 7.46 -17.01 1.21
N TRP A 61 8.07 -15.84 1.35
CA TRP A 61 7.40 -14.68 1.96
C TRP A 61 6.19 -14.20 1.15
N ILE A 62 6.14 -14.46 -0.16
CA ILE A 62 5.01 -14.08 -1.00
C ILE A 62 3.71 -14.74 -0.53
N PRO A 63 3.58 -16.09 -0.50
CA PRO A 63 2.36 -16.74 -0.05
C PRO A 63 2.11 -16.53 1.45
N ILE A 64 3.15 -16.50 2.30
CA ILE A 64 3.00 -16.28 3.75
C ILE A 64 2.31 -14.94 4.01
N VAL A 65 2.83 -13.86 3.42
CA VAL A 65 2.29 -12.52 3.62
C VAL A 65 0.94 -12.36 2.89
N ALA A 66 0.79 -12.89 1.67
CA ALA A 66 -0.50 -12.85 0.97
C ALA A 66 -1.62 -13.51 1.78
N CYS A 67 -1.38 -14.69 2.36
CA CYS A 67 -2.35 -15.36 3.23
C CYS A 67 -2.68 -14.54 4.47
N GLY A 68 -1.68 -13.98 5.15
CA GLY A 68 -1.89 -13.12 6.30
C GLY A 68 -2.68 -11.86 5.96
N GLN A 69 -2.35 -11.23 4.84
CA GLN A 69 -3.00 -10.01 4.41
C GLN A 69 -4.41 -10.24 3.86
N LEU A 70 -4.70 -11.42 3.30
CA LEU A 70 -6.08 -11.80 2.98
C LEU A 70 -6.95 -11.79 4.24
N LEU A 71 -6.45 -12.25 5.39
CA LEU A 71 -7.20 -12.17 6.65
C LEU A 71 -7.51 -10.71 7.03
N VAL A 72 -6.54 -9.81 6.88
CA VAL A 72 -6.73 -8.36 7.11
C VAL A 72 -7.74 -7.78 6.13
N ALA A 73 -7.65 -8.14 4.85
CA ALA A 73 -8.57 -7.70 3.80
C ALA A 73 -10.00 -8.19 4.02
N LEU A 74 -10.18 -9.39 4.58
CA LEU A 74 -11.51 -9.89 4.96
C LEU A 74 -12.11 -9.05 6.09
N VAL A 75 -11.34 -8.68 7.12
CA VAL A 75 -11.81 -7.78 8.18
C VAL A 75 -12.12 -6.39 7.62
N PHE A 76 -11.23 -5.85 6.78
CA PHE A 76 -11.44 -4.55 6.13
C PHE A 76 -12.65 -4.57 5.22
N GLY A 77 -12.91 -5.68 4.52
CA GLY A 77 -14.06 -5.87 3.67
C GLY A 77 -15.37 -5.72 4.42
N GLU A 78 -15.51 -6.29 5.61
CA GLU A 78 -16.71 -6.14 6.45
C GLU A 78 -16.91 -4.70 6.90
N VAL A 79 -15.82 -4.06 7.32
CA VAL A 79 -15.84 -2.68 7.78
C VAL A 79 -16.16 -1.72 6.63
N ALA A 80 -15.53 -1.89 5.47
CA ALA A 80 -15.77 -1.09 4.26
C ALA A 80 -17.17 -1.34 3.69
N SER A 81 -17.69 -2.57 3.82
CA SER A 81 -19.05 -2.90 3.39
C SER A 81 -20.11 -2.17 4.22
N GLN A 82 -19.89 -2.09 5.54
CA GLN A 82 -20.74 -1.34 6.46
C GLN A 82 -20.51 0.18 6.37
N TYR A 83 -19.29 0.63 6.06
CA TYR A 83 -18.90 2.04 5.98
C TYR A 83 -18.21 2.39 4.65
N PRO A 84 -18.97 2.50 3.55
CA PRO A 84 -18.42 2.90 2.26
C PRO A 84 -18.16 4.42 2.19
N ILE A 85 -17.19 4.90 2.98
CA ILE A 85 -16.86 6.33 3.17
C ILE A 85 -15.43 6.59 2.70
N THR A 86 -15.23 7.72 2.00
CA THR A 86 -13.91 8.12 1.49
C THR A 86 -12.94 8.48 2.62
N GLY A 87 -11.67 8.09 2.45
CA GLY A 87 -10.59 8.24 3.44
C GLY A 87 -10.23 6.94 4.18
N GLY A 88 -10.89 5.83 3.84
CA GLY A 88 -10.49 4.47 4.25
C GLY A 88 -10.34 4.30 5.75
N LEU A 89 -9.11 4.06 6.20
CA LEU A 89 -8.80 3.70 7.59
C LEU A 89 -9.29 4.71 8.63
N TYR A 90 -9.25 6.00 8.31
CA TYR A 90 -9.64 7.05 9.25
C TYR A 90 -11.13 6.97 9.67
N PRO A 91 -12.11 7.08 8.75
CA PRO A 91 -13.52 6.96 9.12
C PRO A 91 -13.83 5.59 9.72
N TRP A 92 -13.20 4.52 9.27
CA TRP A 92 -13.36 3.18 9.85
C TRP A 92 -12.95 3.12 11.33
N ALA A 93 -11.73 3.57 11.66
CA ALA A 93 -11.24 3.62 13.03
C ALA A 93 -12.11 4.53 13.92
N ARG A 94 -12.64 5.63 13.36
CA ARG A 94 -13.52 6.55 14.08
C ARG A 94 -14.85 5.91 14.45
N ARG A 95 -15.49 5.23 13.50
CA ARG A 95 -16.78 4.54 13.70
C ARG A 95 -16.63 3.31 14.62
N LEU A 96 -15.49 2.63 14.58
CA LEU A 96 -15.22 1.44 15.40
C LEU A 96 -14.72 1.75 16.82
N TRP A 97 -13.92 2.79 17.04
CA TRP A 97 -13.31 3.03 18.37
C TRP A 97 -13.59 4.42 18.92
N GLY A 98 -13.45 5.45 18.10
CA GLY A 98 -13.63 6.85 18.50
C GLY A 98 -12.57 7.78 17.91
N LYS A 99 -12.80 9.09 18.05
CA LYS A 99 -12.00 10.16 17.42
C LYS A 99 -10.52 10.16 17.75
N LYS A 100 -10.12 9.96 19.02
CA LYS A 100 -8.70 10.00 19.44
C LYS A 100 -7.92 8.84 18.80
N TYR A 101 -8.52 7.66 18.81
CA TYR A 101 -7.93 6.45 18.24
C TYR A 101 -7.82 6.54 16.72
N ALA A 102 -8.86 7.04 16.06
CA ALA A 102 -8.84 7.29 14.62
C ALA A 102 -7.81 8.34 14.21
N TRP A 103 -7.65 9.39 15.02
CA TRP A 103 -6.69 10.45 14.76
C TRP A 103 -5.25 9.91 14.76
N ILE A 104 -4.85 9.18 15.80
CA ILE A 104 -3.48 8.63 15.84
C ILE A 104 -3.26 7.54 14.78
N ALA A 105 -4.26 6.67 14.55
CA ALA A 105 -4.16 5.62 13.53
C ALA A 105 -3.88 6.19 12.14
N ALA A 106 -4.58 7.26 11.78
CA ALA A 106 -4.42 7.87 10.48
C ALA A 106 -3.31 8.92 10.41
N TRP A 107 -2.83 9.47 11.54
CA TRP A 107 -1.58 10.23 11.60
C TRP A 107 -0.37 9.34 11.26
N ILE A 108 -0.29 8.15 11.89
CA ILE A 108 0.75 7.16 11.58
C ILE A 108 0.63 6.74 10.11
N TYR A 109 -0.59 6.46 9.64
CA TYR A 109 -0.83 6.06 8.26
C TYR A 109 -0.42 7.13 7.25
N LEU A 110 -0.74 8.41 7.52
CA LEU A 110 -0.38 9.55 6.66
C LEU A 110 1.13 9.62 6.44
N TRP A 111 1.93 9.57 7.50
CA TRP A 111 3.39 9.61 7.39
C TRP A 111 3.97 8.35 6.75
N ALA A 112 3.37 7.19 7.04
CA ALA A 112 3.76 5.95 6.40
C ALA A 112 3.53 6.00 4.88
N LEU A 113 2.42 6.59 4.42
CA LEU A 113 2.16 6.82 2.99
C LEU A 113 3.11 7.84 2.37
N VAL A 114 3.43 8.93 3.07
CA VAL A 114 4.43 9.91 2.60
C VAL A 114 5.75 9.22 2.31
N VAL A 115 6.24 8.40 3.24
CA VAL A 115 7.52 7.71 3.06
C VAL A 115 7.43 6.56 2.04
N THR A 116 6.28 5.92 1.90
CA THR A 116 6.03 4.94 0.83
C THR A 116 6.16 5.59 -0.54
N ILE A 117 5.52 6.74 -0.76
CA ILE A 117 5.59 7.49 -2.03
C ILE A 117 7.04 7.85 -2.35
N THR A 118 7.80 8.35 -1.36
CA THR A 118 9.23 8.63 -1.53
C THR A 118 9.99 7.38 -1.93
N SER A 119 9.81 6.27 -1.20
CA SER A 119 10.55 5.03 -1.46
C SER A 119 10.32 4.54 -2.89
N VAL A 120 9.06 4.52 -3.34
CA VAL A 120 8.70 4.10 -4.71
C VAL A 120 9.27 5.07 -5.76
N ALA A 121 9.28 6.37 -5.51
CA ALA A 121 9.86 7.35 -6.42
C ALA A 121 11.39 7.24 -6.53
N GLU A 122 12.09 6.91 -5.43
CA GLU A 122 13.53 6.66 -5.41
C GLU A 122 13.89 5.35 -6.13
N TYR A 123 13.14 4.27 -5.87
CA TYR A 123 13.29 3.03 -6.63
C TYR A 123 13.00 3.24 -8.12
N THR A 124 11.98 4.02 -8.48
CA THR A 124 11.69 4.31 -9.89
C THR A 124 12.83 5.12 -10.54
N ALA A 125 13.47 6.02 -9.78
CA ALA A 125 14.58 6.82 -10.27
C ALA A 125 15.81 5.98 -10.65
N THR A 126 16.09 4.87 -9.95
CA THR A 126 17.20 3.99 -10.35
C THR A 126 16.97 3.38 -11.73
N PHE A 127 15.73 2.96 -12.05
CA PHE A 127 15.39 2.42 -13.37
C PHE A 127 15.45 3.48 -14.47
N VAL A 128 15.00 4.69 -14.17
CA VAL A 128 15.14 5.82 -15.09
C VAL A 128 16.63 6.11 -15.34
N GLY A 129 17.47 6.04 -14.32
CA GLY A 129 18.93 6.14 -14.45
C GLY A 129 19.51 5.09 -15.36
N SER A 130 19.16 3.81 -15.14
CA SER A 130 19.58 2.70 -16.01
C SER A 130 19.10 2.86 -17.45
N LEU A 131 17.88 3.36 -17.66
CA LEU A 131 17.31 3.57 -19.00
C LEU A 131 18.03 4.67 -19.80
N PHE A 132 18.40 5.77 -19.13
CA PHE A 132 19.08 6.91 -19.77
C PHE A 132 20.60 6.86 -19.67
N GLY A 133 21.17 5.85 -18.99
CA GLY A 133 22.60 5.64 -18.86
C GLY A 133 23.32 6.71 -18.03
N TYR A 134 22.61 7.42 -17.15
CA TYR A 134 23.25 8.36 -16.22
C TYR A 134 23.55 7.67 -14.88
N GLY A 135 24.67 8.05 -14.26
CA GLY A 135 25.10 7.43 -12.99
C GLY A 135 24.11 7.66 -11.86
N ILE A 136 23.90 6.62 -11.03
CA ILE A 136 23.08 6.64 -9.81
C ILE A 136 23.81 7.45 -8.72
N SER A 137 23.84 8.77 -8.89
CA SER A 137 24.31 9.71 -7.89
C SER A 137 23.13 10.25 -7.09
N ALA A 138 23.35 10.61 -5.82
CA ALA A 138 22.31 11.17 -4.97
C ALA A 138 21.60 12.38 -5.63
N GLY A 139 22.35 13.24 -6.32
CA GLY A 139 21.79 14.40 -7.04
C GLY A 139 20.87 14.00 -8.18
N ASN A 140 21.29 13.05 -9.01
CA ASN A 140 20.47 12.57 -10.14
C ASN A 140 19.21 11.84 -9.66
N MET A 141 19.32 11.05 -8.58
CA MET A 141 18.18 10.37 -7.96
C MET A 141 17.17 11.39 -7.44
N LEU A 142 17.61 12.37 -6.64
CA LEU A 142 16.76 13.44 -6.11
C LEU A 142 16.02 14.19 -7.23
N ILE A 143 16.74 14.65 -8.26
CA ILE A 143 16.14 15.38 -9.38
C ILE A 143 15.09 14.51 -10.07
N THR A 144 15.43 13.25 -10.33
CA THR A 144 14.54 12.33 -11.05
C THR A 144 13.30 12.03 -10.23
N SER A 145 13.43 11.67 -8.95
CA SER A 145 12.29 11.41 -8.06
C SER A 145 11.39 12.63 -7.95
N VAL A 146 11.93 13.85 -7.83
CA VAL A 146 11.15 15.08 -7.81
C VAL A 146 10.38 15.27 -9.12
N VAL A 147 11.03 15.07 -10.28
CA VAL A 147 10.37 15.17 -11.59
C VAL A 147 9.23 14.15 -11.72
N LEU A 148 9.46 12.89 -11.33
CA LEU A 148 8.45 11.83 -11.38
C LEU A 148 7.25 12.17 -10.48
N LEU A 149 7.49 12.67 -9.27
CA LEU A 149 6.45 13.06 -8.32
C LEU A 149 5.60 14.23 -8.84
N LEU A 150 6.23 15.27 -9.40
CA LEU A 150 5.53 16.42 -9.97
C LEU A 150 4.73 16.04 -11.23
N LEU A 151 5.28 15.17 -12.07
CA LEU A 151 4.61 14.66 -13.26
C LEU A 151 3.35 13.88 -12.88
N MET A 152 3.43 12.98 -11.89
CA MET A 152 2.28 12.25 -11.40
C MET A 152 1.26 13.14 -10.65
N MET A 153 1.71 14.18 -9.95
CA MET A 153 0.83 15.17 -9.35
C MET A 153 0.00 15.90 -10.43
N ALA A 154 0.65 16.33 -11.53
CA ALA A 154 -0.04 16.99 -12.64
C ALA A 154 -1.09 16.08 -13.29
N VAL A 155 -0.76 14.79 -13.49
CA VAL A 155 -1.73 13.78 -13.98
C VAL A 155 -2.90 13.62 -13.01
N ASN A 156 -2.63 13.54 -11.71
CA ASN A 156 -3.65 13.44 -10.67
C ASN A 156 -4.63 14.63 -10.66
N MET A 157 -4.11 15.85 -10.82
CA MET A 157 -4.92 17.09 -10.86
C MET A 157 -5.75 17.24 -12.14
N SER A 158 -5.37 16.55 -13.22
CA SER A 158 -6.11 16.58 -14.50
C SER A 158 -7.49 15.92 -14.45
N GLY A 159 -7.83 15.24 -13.34
CA GLY A 159 -9.17 14.73 -13.04
C GLY A 159 -9.29 13.22 -13.00
N THR A 160 -10.36 12.73 -12.37
CA THR A 160 -10.58 11.30 -12.06
C THR A 160 -10.60 10.39 -13.30
N LYS A 161 -11.06 10.90 -14.45
CA LYS A 161 -11.06 10.15 -15.72
C LYS A 161 -9.65 9.87 -16.26
N ASN A 162 -8.76 10.87 -16.19
CA ASN A 162 -7.38 10.72 -16.65
C ASN A 162 -6.58 9.84 -15.69
N LEU A 163 -6.77 10.05 -14.38
CA LEU A 163 -6.27 9.16 -13.33
C LEU A 163 -6.64 7.69 -13.61
N ALA A 164 -7.92 7.40 -13.82
CA ALA A 164 -8.40 6.05 -14.10
C ALA A 164 -7.87 5.46 -15.41
N ARG A 165 -7.58 6.31 -16.41
CA ARG A 165 -6.97 5.89 -17.68
C ARG A 165 -5.51 5.50 -17.49
N VAL A 166 -4.72 6.34 -16.83
CA VAL A 166 -3.29 6.07 -16.57
C VAL A 166 -3.13 4.87 -15.65
N ALA A 167 -3.95 4.76 -14.60
CA ALA A 167 -3.98 3.60 -13.73
C ALA A 167 -4.29 2.30 -14.51
N ARG A 168 -5.19 2.35 -15.50
CA ARG A 168 -5.48 1.19 -16.34
C ARG A 168 -4.31 0.81 -17.26
N ILE A 169 -3.59 1.79 -17.80
CA ILE A 169 -2.40 1.54 -18.62
C ILE A 169 -1.33 0.89 -17.75
N GLY A 170 -1.04 1.46 -16.58
CA GLY A 170 -0.09 0.91 -15.62
C GLY A 170 -0.45 -0.51 -15.18
N PHE A 171 -1.74 -0.77 -14.92
CA PHE A 171 -2.25 -2.11 -14.63
C PHE A 171 -1.88 -3.13 -15.74
N TRP A 172 -2.11 -2.79 -17.01
CA TRP A 172 -1.75 -3.69 -18.11
C TRP A 172 -0.25 -3.85 -18.28
N CYS A 173 0.52 -2.76 -18.17
CA CYS A 173 1.98 -2.79 -18.17
C CYS A 173 2.50 -3.72 -17.07
N GLU A 174 1.90 -3.66 -15.88
CA GLU A 174 2.27 -4.50 -14.75
C GLU A 174 1.94 -5.98 -14.99
N ILE A 175 0.76 -6.28 -15.52
CA ILE A 175 0.40 -7.66 -15.89
C ILE A 175 1.38 -8.22 -16.92
N VAL A 176 1.73 -7.45 -17.95
CA VAL A 176 2.70 -7.85 -18.97
C VAL A 176 4.08 -8.05 -18.35
N SER A 177 4.55 -7.10 -17.54
CA SER A 177 5.90 -7.14 -16.97
C SER A 177 6.09 -8.24 -15.93
N VAL A 178 5.06 -8.54 -15.13
CA VAL A 178 5.21 -9.49 -14.02
C VAL A 178 4.84 -10.91 -14.48
N ILE A 179 3.71 -11.06 -15.17
CA ILE A 179 3.18 -12.38 -15.53
C ILE A 179 3.77 -12.86 -16.85
N ALA A 180 3.66 -12.06 -17.93
CA ALA A 180 4.06 -12.53 -19.25
C ALA A 180 5.59 -12.72 -19.32
N LEU A 181 6.37 -11.77 -18.80
CA LEU A 181 7.82 -11.94 -18.70
C LEU A 181 8.20 -13.09 -17.76
N GLY A 182 7.58 -13.18 -16.57
CA GLY A 182 7.87 -14.26 -15.63
C GLY A 182 7.67 -15.63 -16.26
N ILE A 183 6.54 -15.85 -16.95
CA ILE A 183 6.26 -17.08 -17.70
C ILE A 183 7.28 -17.28 -18.83
N TYR A 184 7.61 -16.24 -19.59
CA TYR A 184 8.59 -16.31 -20.67
C TYR A 184 9.96 -16.80 -20.14
N LEU A 185 10.45 -16.20 -19.06
CA LEU A 185 11.70 -16.61 -18.43
C LEU A 185 11.65 -18.06 -17.94
N LEU A 186 10.53 -18.47 -17.32
CA LEU A 186 10.33 -19.84 -16.84
C LEU A 186 10.36 -20.89 -17.96
N LEU A 187 9.80 -20.56 -19.13
CA LEU A 187 9.66 -21.49 -20.24
C LEU A 187 10.93 -21.57 -21.10
N PHE A 188 11.62 -20.44 -21.32
CA PHE A 188 12.65 -20.34 -22.36
C PHE A 188 14.07 -20.08 -21.84
N HIS A 189 14.23 -19.60 -20.60
CA HIS A 189 15.54 -19.16 -20.07
C HIS A 189 15.91 -19.80 -18.74
N ARG A 190 15.31 -20.94 -18.39
CA ARG A 190 15.57 -21.63 -17.13
C ARG A 190 17.00 -22.16 -17.05
N ALA A 191 17.80 -21.57 -16.17
CA ALA A 191 19.16 -21.97 -15.82
C ALA A 191 19.26 -22.76 -14.49
N GLN A 192 18.30 -22.57 -13.57
CA GLN A 192 18.29 -23.26 -12.27
C GLN A 192 17.15 -24.31 -12.18
N PRO A 193 17.32 -25.37 -11.37
CA PRO A 193 16.24 -26.32 -11.08
C PRO A 193 15.18 -25.69 -10.15
N PHE A 194 13.94 -26.19 -10.21
CA PHE A 194 12.87 -25.73 -9.31
C PHE A 194 13.19 -25.92 -7.82
N SER A 195 14.02 -26.92 -7.47
CA SER A 195 14.44 -27.17 -6.09
C SER A 195 15.24 -26.03 -5.47
N VAL A 196 15.78 -25.11 -6.29
CA VAL A 196 16.57 -23.98 -5.80
C VAL A 196 15.78 -23.11 -4.82
N VAL A 197 14.45 -23.03 -4.94
CA VAL A 197 13.59 -22.26 -4.01
C VAL A 197 13.55 -22.81 -2.58
N PHE A 198 14.17 -23.96 -2.33
CA PHE A 198 14.34 -24.55 -1.00
C PHE A 198 15.82 -24.57 -0.56
N ASP A 199 16.72 -24.15 -1.43
CA ASP A 199 18.15 -24.09 -1.15
C ASP A 199 18.55 -22.67 -0.77
N SER A 200 18.96 -22.47 0.48
CA SER A 200 19.46 -21.18 0.99
C SER A 200 20.76 -20.74 0.33
N MET A 201 21.43 -21.62 -0.43
CA MET A 201 22.73 -21.39 -1.07
C MET A 201 23.82 -20.98 -0.06
N GLY A 202 23.73 -21.49 1.17
CA GLY A 202 24.70 -21.25 2.24
C GLY A 202 24.47 -19.97 3.05
N VAL A 203 23.36 -19.26 2.80
CA VAL A 203 22.98 -18.08 3.59
C VAL A 203 22.61 -18.51 5.00
N LEU A 204 23.26 -17.91 6.00
CA LEU A 204 22.99 -18.12 7.43
C LEU A 204 23.04 -16.77 8.15
N ALA A 205 22.30 -16.66 9.26
CA ALA A 205 22.46 -15.53 10.17
C ALA A 205 23.76 -15.65 10.98
N LYS A 206 24.10 -14.61 11.75
CA LYS A 206 25.34 -14.55 12.55
C LYS A 206 25.47 -15.66 13.59
N ASP A 207 24.35 -16.19 14.06
CA ASP A 207 24.29 -17.32 14.99
C ASP A 207 24.44 -18.68 14.29
N GLY A 208 24.68 -18.69 12.98
CA GLY A 208 24.78 -19.89 12.15
C GLY A 208 23.42 -20.53 11.81
N SER A 209 22.30 -19.92 12.19
CA SER A 209 20.96 -20.44 11.94
C SER A 209 20.35 -19.83 10.68
N TYR A 210 19.59 -20.61 9.91
CA TYR A 210 18.87 -20.09 8.74
C TYR A 210 17.60 -19.30 9.10
N GLN A 211 16.94 -19.68 10.20
CA GLN A 211 15.64 -19.09 10.57
C GLN A 211 15.68 -17.55 10.70
N PRO A 212 16.65 -16.93 11.40
CA PRO A 212 16.70 -15.47 11.49
C PRO A 212 17.01 -14.81 10.13
N ALA A 213 17.79 -15.46 9.27
CA ALA A 213 18.08 -14.98 7.92
C ALA A 213 16.81 -14.97 7.06
N PHE A 214 16.04 -16.06 7.10
CA PHE A 214 14.73 -16.12 6.47
C PHE A 214 13.80 -15.01 6.99
N MET A 215 13.76 -14.79 8.31
CA MET A 215 12.94 -13.74 8.93
C MET A 215 13.36 -12.31 8.53
N ALA A 216 14.65 -12.06 8.31
CA ALA A 216 15.14 -10.77 7.84
C ALA A 216 14.67 -10.43 6.41
N ALA A 217 14.45 -11.44 5.56
CA ALA A 217 13.93 -11.24 4.21
C ALA A 217 12.41 -10.95 4.16
N ALA A 218 11.70 -10.94 5.29
CA ALA A 218 10.25 -10.72 5.33
C ALA A 218 9.79 -9.41 4.69
N LEU A 219 10.67 -8.40 4.64
CA LEU A 219 10.38 -7.10 4.05
C LEU A 219 9.87 -7.20 2.61
N ILE A 220 10.37 -8.14 1.78
CA ILE A 220 9.91 -8.28 0.40
C ILE A 220 8.41 -8.59 0.30
N GLY A 221 7.93 -9.49 1.16
CA GLY A 221 6.51 -9.83 1.21
C GLY A 221 5.72 -8.71 1.89
N LEU A 222 6.18 -8.24 3.06
CA LEU A 222 5.45 -7.25 3.87
C LEU A 222 5.26 -5.93 3.11
N PHE A 223 6.27 -5.50 2.32
CA PHE A 223 6.19 -4.33 1.47
C PHE A 223 5.22 -4.52 0.28
N MET A 224 5.13 -5.74 -0.23
CA MET A 224 4.36 -6.04 -1.43
C MET A 224 2.85 -6.06 -1.23
N PHE A 225 2.35 -6.50 -0.07
CA PHE A 225 0.93 -6.82 0.09
C PHE A 225 0.10 -5.76 0.82
N PHE A 226 0.62 -4.57 1.10
CA PHE A 226 -0.28 -3.45 1.42
C PHE A 226 -0.68 -2.70 0.13
N GLY A 227 -1.81 -2.01 0.15
CA GLY A 227 -2.33 -1.28 -1.01
C GLY A 227 -3.72 -1.69 -1.46
N PHE A 228 -4.19 -2.88 -1.07
CA PHE A 228 -5.56 -3.32 -1.32
C PHE A 228 -6.59 -2.35 -0.71
N GLU A 229 -6.25 -1.68 0.40
CA GLU A 229 -7.07 -0.68 1.08
C GLU A 229 -7.31 0.58 0.24
N ALA A 230 -6.51 0.81 -0.81
CA ALA A 230 -6.74 1.89 -1.76
C ALA A 230 -8.14 1.80 -2.39
N CYS A 231 -8.68 0.59 -2.57
CA CYS A 231 -10.06 0.35 -3.01
C CYS A 231 -11.11 1.00 -2.08
N GLY A 232 -10.80 1.12 -0.79
CA GLY A 232 -11.67 1.77 0.21
C GLY A 232 -11.47 3.28 0.30
N ASN A 233 -10.31 3.81 -0.09
CA ASN A 233 -10.04 5.25 -0.05
C ASN A 233 -10.92 6.03 -1.03
N VAL A 234 -11.36 5.40 -2.11
CA VAL A 234 -12.26 5.95 -3.13
C VAL A 234 -13.71 5.51 -2.97
N ALA A 235 -14.12 5.07 -1.77
CA ALA A 235 -15.42 4.40 -1.59
C ALA A 235 -16.62 5.21 -2.11
N GLU A 236 -16.62 6.54 -1.93
CA GLU A 236 -17.72 7.41 -2.40
C GLU A 236 -17.74 7.57 -3.93
N GLU A 237 -16.65 7.25 -4.63
CA GLU A 237 -16.54 7.26 -6.11
C GLU A 237 -16.97 5.92 -6.74
N VAL A 238 -17.13 4.85 -5.95
CA VAL A 238 -17.41 3.49 -6.42
C VAL A 238 -18.92 3.21 -6.52
N LYS A 239 -19.35 2.56 -7.60
CA LYS A 239 -20.74 2.10 -7.78
C LYS A 239 -21.01 0.83 -6.96
N ASN A 240 -22.02 0.81 -6.09
CA ASN A 240 -22.32 -0.30 -5.16
C ASN A 240 -21.10 -0.66 -4.29
N PRO A 241 -20.58 0.32 -3.52
CA PRO A 241 -19.31 0.19 -2.81
C PRO A 241 -19.35 -0.95 -1.77
N SER A 242 -20.49 -1.17 -1.12
CA SER A 242 -20.63 -2.20 -0.08
C SER A 242 -20.36 -3.63 -0.56
N LYS A 243 -20.55 -3.92 -1.85
CA LYS A 243 -20.22 -5.23 -2.46
C LYS A 243 -18.88 -5.23 -3.18
N LYS A 244 -18.58 -4.15 -3.92
CA LYS A 244 -17.45 -4.15 -4.85
C LYS A 244 -16.11 -3.86 -4.19
N ILE A 245 -16.07 -3.07 -3.12
CA ILE A 245 -14.81 -2.75 -2.44
C ILE A 245 -14.19 -3.99 -1.80
N PRO A 246 -14.93 -4.82 -1.03
CA PRO A 246 -14.37 -6.03 -0.44
C PRO A 246 -13.83 -7.01 -1.49
N ILE A 247 -14.58 -7.20 -2.59
CA ILE A 247 -14.17 -8.06 -3.70
C ILE A 247 -12.89 -7.52 -4.36
N ALA A 248 -12.83 -6.20 -4.62
CA ALA A 248 -11.65 -5.58 -5.20
C ALA A 248 -10.41 -5.76 -4.33
N MET A 249 -10.53 -5.57 -3.00
CA MET A 249 -9.44 -5.77 -2.05
C MET A 249 -8.87 -7.20 -2.12
N ILE A 250 -9.75 -8.20 -2.09
CA ILE A 250 -9.36 -9.62 -2.14
C ILE A 250 -8.69 -9.93 -3.48
N LEU A 251 -9.28 -9.49 -4.59
CA LEU A 251 -8.71 -9.70 -5.92
C LEU A 251 -7.33 -9.06 -6.06
N SER A 252 -7.12 -7.85 -5.53
CA SER A 252 -5.81 -7.17 -5.56
C SER A 252 -4.73 -8.02 -4.90
N ILE A 253 -5.01 -8.65 -3.75
CA ILE A 253 -4.05 -9.52 -3.07
C ILE A 253 -3.85 -10.83 -3.82
N VAL A 254 -4.92 -11.52 -4.24
CA VAL A 254 -4.83 -12.83 -4.90
C VAL A 254 -4.06 -12.72 -6.22
N PHE A 255 -4.45 -11.77 -7.08
CA PHE A 255 -3.75 -11.55 -8.35
C PHE A 255 -2.34 -10.99 -8.13
N GLY A 256 -2.14 -10.16 -7.10
CA GLY A 256 -0.83 -9.67 -6.74
C GLY A 256 0.13 -10.78 -6.31
N ALA A 257 -0.37 -11.76 -5.55
CA ALA A 257 0.41 -12.90 -5.09
C ALA A 257 0.77 -13.85 -6.23
N LEU A 258 -0.19 -14.12 -7.10
CA LEU A 258 0.05 -14.94 -8.28
C LEU A 258 1.09 -14.29 -9.19
N SER A 259 0.96 -12.99 -9.47
CA SER A 259 1.89 -12.30 -10.35
C SER A 259 3.29 -12.26 -9.75
N ALA A 260 3.43 -11.83 -8.49
CA ALA A 260 4.72 -11.81 -7.79
C ALA A 260 5.41 -13.17 -7.76
N MET A 261 4.66 -14.24 -7.46
CA MET A 261 5.20 -15.60 -7.41
C MET A 261 5.77 -16.01 -8.77
N VAL A 262 5.01 -15.80 -9.85
CA VAL A 262 5.44 -16.12 -11.22
C VAL A 262 6.70 -15.33 -11.60
N SER A 263 6.75 -14.05 -11.25
CA SER A 263 7.87 -13.16 -11.60
C SER A 263 9.14 -13.48 -10.82
N ILE A 264 9.08 -13.59 -9.49
CA ILE A 264 10.25 -13.96 -8.67
C ILE A 264 10.77 -15.33 -9.08
N LEU A 265 9.88 -16.31 -9.29
CA LEU A 265 10.28 -17.63 -9.74
C LEU A 265 10.97 -17.55 -11.11
N GLY A 266 10.44 -16.73 -12.03
CA GLY A 266 11.07 -16.45 -13.32
C GLY A 266 12.49 -15.90 -13.18
N TYR A 267 12.71 -14.88 -12.35
CA TYR A 267 14.04 -14.31 -12.14
C TYR A 267 15.01 -15.28 -11.46
N LEU A 268 14.57 -15.98 -10.41
CA LEU A 268 15.41 -16.96 -9.72
C LEU A 268 15.85 -18.07 -10.66
N LEU A 269 14.89 -18.62 -11.42
CA LEU A 269 15.17 -19.75 -12.29
C LEU A 269 15.92 -19.35 -13.57
N ALA A 270 15.79 -18.11 -14.03
CA ALA A 270 16.51 -17.62 -15.20
C ALA A 270 17.92 -17.12 -14.90
N SER A 271 18.35 -17.05 -13.63
CA SER A 271 19.68 -16.54 -13.27
C SER A 271 20.76 -17.63 -13.29
N PRO A 272 21.73 -17.61 -14.22
CA PRO A 272 22.82 -18.61 -14.25
C PRO A 272 23.83 -18.35 -13.12
N ASN A 273 24.05 -17.08 -12.79
CA ASN A 273 24.98 -16.62 -11.76
C ASN A 273 24.27 -16.29 -10.43
N LEU A 274 23.24 -17.07 -10.05
CA LEU A 274 22.42 -16.80 -8.87
C LEU A 274 23.25 -16.69 -7.57
N MET A 275 24.32 -17.47 -7.44
CA MET A 275 25.25 -17.38 -6.31
C MET A 275 25.94 -16.01 -6.19
N ASN A 276 26.21 -15.33 -7.31
CA ASN A 276 26.78 -13.97 -7.27
C ASN A 276 25.75 -12.93 -6.80
N ILE A 277 24.46 -13.15 -7.08
CA ILE A 277 23.36 -12.34 -6.53
C ILE A 277 23.25 -12.57 -5.02
N VAL A 278 23.21 -13.84 -4.59
CA VAL A 278 23.13 -14.21 -3.17
C VAL A 278 24.29 -13.63 -2.35
N ASN A 279 25.50 -13.63 -2.92
CA ASN A 279 26.68 -13.04 -2.26
C ASN A 279 26.77 -11.51 -2.38
N GLY A 280 25.75 -10.84 -2.95
CA GLY A 280 25.70 -9.38 -3.10
C GLY A 280 26.70 -8.80 -4.12
N LYS A 281 27.32 -9.62 -4.98
CA LYS A 281 28.24 -9.15 -6.02
C LYS A 281 27.51 -8.46 -7.18
N ILE A 282 26.26 -8.86 -7.43
CA ILE A 282 25.38 -8.24 -8.42
C ILE A 282 24.33 -7.43 -7.66
N THR A 283 24.53 -6.11 -7.60
CA THR A 283 23.67 -5.20 -6.84
C THR A 283 22.34 -4.90 -7.53
N ASP A 284 22.29 -4.98 -8.86
CA ASP A 284 21.08 -4.79 -9.67
C ASP A 284 20.78 -6.04 -10.53
N PRO A 285 20.26 -7.12 -9.90
CA PRO A 285 20.17 -8.44 -10.51
C PRO A 285 19.15 -8.52 -11.63
N ILE A 286 18.05 -7.77 -11.58
CA ILE A 286 16.99 -7.98 -12.56
C ILE A 286 17.37 -7.45 -13.94
N PRO A 287 17.91 -6.22 -14.10
CA PRO A 287 18.47 -5.79 -15.37
C PRO A 287 19.56 -6.73 -15.87
N ALA A 288 20.42 -7.28 -15.00
CA ALA A 288 21.42 -8.26 -15.41
C ALA A 288 20.79 -9.54 -16.00
N ILE A 289 19.81 -10.13 -15.30
CA ILE A 289 19.06 -11.31 -15.76
C ILE A 289 18.35 -11.02 -17.09
N LEU A 290 17.75 -9.83 -17.23
CA LEU A 290 17.04 -9.45 -18.45
C LEU A 290 17.97 -9.22 -19.63
N ASN A 291 19.13 -8.61 -19.42
CA ASN A 291 20.12 -8.43 -20.48
C ASN A 291 20.64 -9.79 -20.98
N GLU A 292 20.85 -10.74 -20.08
CA GLU A 292 21.28 -12.09 -20.44
C GLU A 292 20.19 -12.87 -21.18
N ALA A 293 18.93 -12.77 -20.75
CA ALA A 293 17.82 -13.50 -21.35
C ALA A 293 17.26 -12.87 -22.64
N LEU A 294 17.21 -11.54 -22.73
CA LEU A 294 16.51 -10.81 -23.82
C LEU A 294 17.45 -9.99 -24.70
N GLY A 295 18.72 -9.86 -24.33
CA GLY A 295 19.63 -8.86 -24.90
C GLY A 295 19.29 -7.44 -24.47
N GLU A 296 20.17 -6.50 -24.82
CA GLU A 296 20.08 -5.08 -24.41
C GLU A 296 18.74 -4.43 -24.83
N THR A 297 18.32 -4.62 -26.07
CA THR A 297 17.07 -4.05 -26.59
C THR A 297 15.84 -4.60 -25.87
N GLY A 298 15.80 -5.90 -25.61
CA GLY A 298 14.67 -6.53 -24.92
C GLY A 298 14.59 -6.11 -23.45
N ALA A 299 15.75 -6.03 -22.78
CA ALA A 299 15.85 -5.51 -21.42
C ALA A 299 15.41 -4.04 -21.34
N MET A 300 15.83 -3.20 -22.30
CA MET A 300 15.42 -1.79 -22.38
C MET A 300 13.90 -1.65 -22.52
N VAL A 301 13.28 -2.38 -23.46
CA VAL A 301 11.82 -2.36 -23.66
C VAL A 301 11.11 -2.75 -22.37
N PHE A 302 11.61 -3.78 -21.70
CA PHE A 302 11.06 -4.19 -20.41
C PHE A 302 11.16 -3.08 -19.36
N ILE A 303 12.32 -2.46 -19.20
CA ILE A 303 12.55 -1.39 -18.21
C ILE A 303 11.59 -0.23 -18.46
N ILE A 304 11.32 0.14 -19.72
CA ILE A 304 10.33 1.16 -20.07
C ILE A 304 8.93 0.77 -19.55
N ILE A 305 8.49 -0.46 -19.79
CA ILE A 305 7.18 -0.96 -19.31
C ILE A 305 7.15 -0.95 -17.79
N ALA A 306 8.26 -1.31 -17.14
CA ALA A 306 8.36 -1.30 -15.68
C ALA A 306 8.25 0.11 -15.09
N VAL A 307 8.95 1.09 -15.68
CA VAL A 307 8.85 2.51 -15.28
C VAL A 307 7.41 3.02 -15.43
N ILE A 308 6.69 2.65 -16.50
CA ILE A 308 5.27 3.03 -16.67
C ILE A 308 4.39 2.44 -15.56
N ALA A 309 4.62 1.18 -15.19
CA ALA A 309 3.89 0.53 -14.09
C ALA A 309 4.21 1.19 -12.73
N MET A 310 5.48 1.47 -12.44
CA MET A 310 5.89 2.16 -11.21
C MET A 310 5.35 3.60 -11.12
N LEU A 311 5.31 4.33 -12.24
CA LEU A 311 4.65 5.65 -12.32
C LEU A 311 3.16 5.55 -11.95
N SER A 312 2.46 4.51 -12.43
CA SER A 312 1.07 4.25 -12.05
C SER A 312 0.91 3.92 -10.56
N CYS A 313 1.91 3.30 -9.94
CA CYS A 313 1.94 3.10 -8.48
C CYS A 313 2.06 4.44 -7.73
N ILE A 314 3.02 5.30 -8.12
CA ILE A 314 3.18 6.66 -7.55
C ILE A 314 1.87 7.46 -7.68
N LEU A 315 1.25 7.41 -8.86
CA LEU A 315 -0.04 8.05 -9.13
C LEU A 315 -1.13 7.59 -8.14
N SER A 316 -1.24 6.27 -7.93
CA SER A 316 -2.23 5.65 -7.06
C SER A 316 -1.97 5.97 -5.57
N LEU A 317 -0.71 6.01 -5.16
CA LEU A 317 -0.29 6.38 -3.81
C LEU A 317 -0.63 7.84 -3.47
N GLN A 318 -0.28 8.79 -4.35
CA GLN A 318 -0.65 10.20 -4.21
C GLN A 318 -2.18 10.39 -4.19
N ALA A 319 -2.89 9.65 -5.04
CA ALA A 319 -4.35 9.63 -5.09
C ALA A 319 -4.98 9.18 -3.76
N ALA A 320 -4.41 8.19 -3.07
CA ALA A 320 -4.90 7.77 -1.76
C ALA A 320 -4.53 8.77 -0.64
N LEU A 321 -3.27 9.24 -0.61
CA LEU A 321 -2.79 10.15 0.42
C LEU A 321 -3.56 11.48 0.39
N SER A 322 -3.82 12.03 -0.79
CA SER A 322 -4.63 13.24 -0.95
C SER A 322 -6.07 13.06 -0.43
N ARG A 323 -6.69 11.89 -0.65
CA ARG A 323 -8.03 11.55 -0.12
C ARG A 323 -8.04 11.36 1.39
N LEU A 324 -6.98 10.77 1.95
CA LEU A 324 -6.78 10.68 3.39
C LEU A 324 -6.67 12.08 4.01
N ILE A 325 -5.79 12.93 3.47
CA ILE A 325 -5.59 14.32 3.91
C ILE A 325 -6.90 15.11 3.80
N PHE A 326 -7.62 14.96 2.69
CA PHE A 326 -8.93 15.59 2.50
C PHE A 326 -9.94 15.14 3.56
N SER A 327 -10.06 13.84 3.84
CA SER A 327 -10.99 13.31 4.84
C SER A 327 -10.63 13.78 6.26
N PHE A 328 -9.34 13.81 6.61
CA PHE A 328 -8.82 14.43 7.84
C PHE A 328 -9.15 15.91 7.95
N SER A 329 -8.96 16.64 6.85
CA SER A 329 -9.16 18.09 6.78
C SER A 329 -10.64 18.46 6.82
N ARG A 330 -11.52 17.64 6.24
CA ARG A 330 -12.97 17.77 6.32
C ARG A 330 -13.46 17.76 7.77
N ASP A 331 -12.80 17.00 8.63
CA ASP A 331 -13.05 16.95 10.07
C ASP A 331 -12.24 17.96 10.91
N GLN A 332 -11.59 18.94 10.26
CA GLN A 332 -10.78 19.98 10.90
C GLN A 332 -9.64 19.43 11.77
N MET A 333 -9.09 18.26 11.40
CA MET A 333 -8.12 17.53 12.21
C MET A 333 -6.65 17.84 11.92
N LEU A 334 -6.37 18.59 10.84
CA LEU A 334 -5.03 18.99 10.40
C LEU A 334 -4.85 20.51 10.43
N PRO A 335 -3.61 21.01 10.56
CA PRO A 335 -3.32 22.42 10.30
C PRO A 335 -3.62 22.75 8.84
N GLY A 336 -4.24 23.91 8.56
CA GLY A 336 -4.63 24.28 7.19
C GLY A 336 -5.81 23.47 6.63
N SER A 337 -6.58 22.80 7.49
CA SER A 337 -7.74 21.97 7.14
C SER A 337 -8.74 22.66 6.22
N THR A 338 -9.04 23.94 6.45
CA THR A 338 -10.00 24.72 5.64
C THR A 338 -9.56 24.87 4.17
N TRP A 339 -8.25 24.87 3.91
CA TRP A 339 -7.71 24.90 2.56
C TRP A 339 -7.70 23.50 1.94
N MET A 340 -7.24 22.49 2.68
CA MET A 340 -7.13 21.11 2.20
C MET A 340 -8.47 20.36 2.09
N SER A 341 -9.54 20.83 2.72
CA SER A 341 -10.89 20.24 2.64
C SER A 341 -11.70 20.71 1.43
N LYS A 342 -11.11 21.43 0.48
CA LYS A 342 -11.78 21.93 -0.73
C LYS A 342 -11.64 20.94 -1.88
N LEU A 343 -12.70 20.75 -2.66
CA LEU A 343 -12.66 20.02 -3.93
C LEU A 343 -12.52 21.00 -5.09
N SER A 344 -11.81 20.59 -6.14
CA SER A 344 -11.72 21.30 -7.40
C SER A 344 -12.92 21.02 -8.30
N LYS A 345 -12.99 21.71 -9.44
CA LYS A 345 -14.02 21.49 -10.48
C LYS A 345 -14.03 20.04 -11.00
N ASN A 346 -12.88 19.35 -10.91
CA ASN A 346 -12.72 17.97 -11.37
C ASN A 346 -13.08 16.93 -10.30
N SER A 347 -13.69 17.34 -9.17
CA SER A 347 -14.00 16.47 -8.02
C SER A 347 -12.75 15.80 -7.40
N VAL A 348 -11.61 16.47 -7.49
CA VAL A 348 -10.33 16.05 -6.90
C VAL A 348 -9.94 17.05 -5.80
N PRO A 349 -9.38 16.62 -4.66
CA PRO A 349 -8.92 17.53 -3.63
C PRO A 349 -7.54 18.11 -3.98
N ASP A 350 -7.49 19.04 -4.94
CA ASP A 350 -6.23 19.61 -5.49
C ASP A 350 -5.28 20.16 -4.42
N ASN A 351 -5.80 20.83 -3.39
CA ASN A 351 -4.97 21.38 -2.31
C ASN A 351 -4.32 20.28 -1.47
N ALA A 352 -5.08 19.22 -1.16
CA ALA A 352 -4.54 18.04 -0.48
C ALA A 352 -3.57 17.26 -1.37
N MET A 353 -3.79 17.27 -2.70
CA MET A 353 -2.88 16.67 -3.69
C MET A 353 -1.51 17.35 -3.68
N ILE A 354 -1.46 18.69 -3.66
CA ILE A 354 -0.20 19.45 -3.55
C ILE A 354 0.57 19.02 -2.30
N VAL A 355 -0.08 18.95 -1.14
CA VAL A 355 0.56 18.51 0.11
C VAL A 355 1.03 17.05 0.01
N SER A 356 0.23 16.18 -0.60
CA SER A 356 0.59 14.78 -0.81
C SER A 356 1.80 14.56 -1.73
N CYS A 357 2.15 15.57 -2.54
CA CYS A 357 3.36 15.55 -3.37
C CYS A 357 4.56 16.24 -2.70
N LEU A 358 4.33 17.37 -2.04
CA LEU A 358 5.42 18.15 -1.41
C LEU A 358 6.01 17.45 -0.18
N LEU A 359 5.21 16.74 0.61
CA LEU A 359 5.73 15.99 1.77
C LEU A 359 6.71 14.86 1.34
N PRO A 360 6.41 14.03 0.33
CA PRO A 360 7.41 13.08 -0.19
C PRO A 360 8.68 13.74 -0.72
N VAL A 361 8.57 14.91 -1.37
CA VAL A 361 9.74 15.66 -1.88
C VAL A 361 10.68 16.08 -0.73
N THR A 362 10.15 16.49 0.43
CA THR A 362 11.02 16.83 1.58
C THR A 362 11.74 15.61 2.12
N ILE A 363 11.14 14.41 2.06
CA ILE A 363 11.82 13.16 2.43
C ILE A 363 12.86 12.77 1.38
N CYS A 364 12.64 13.01 0.08
CA CYS A 364 13.67 12.81 -0.95
C CYS A 364 14.94 13.64 -0.64
N VAL A 365 14.78 14.88 -0.16
CA VAL A 365 15.93 15.72 0.26
C VAL A 365 16.68 15.09 1.46
N TRP A 366 15.98 14.38 2.34
CA TRP A 366 16.64 13.63 3.42
C TRP A 366 17.35 12.37 2.90
N VAL A 367 16.74 11.64 1.97
CA VAL A 367 17.37 10.50 1.27
C VAL A 367 18.63 10.92 0.53
N TYR A 368 18.65 12.11 -0.09
CA TYR A 368 19.84 12.68 -0.72
C TYR A 368 21.06 12.75 0.22
N VAL A 369 20.83 13.02 1.51
CA VAL A 369 21.90 13.09 2.53
C VAL A 369 22.35 11.69 2.98
N GLN A 370 21.47 10.70 2.94
CA GLN A 370 21.74 9.32 3.37
C GLN A 370 21.15 8.27 2.40
N PRO A 371 21.72 8.13 1.18
CA PRO A 371 21.14 7.29 0.13
C PRO A 371 21.10 5.79 0.50
N ASP A 372 22.06 5.32 1.31
CA ASP A 372 22.17 3.91 1.72
C ASP A 372 21.03 3.46 2.65
N ASN A 373 20.20 4.39 3.15
CA ASN A 373 19.12 4.10 4.08
C ASN A 373 17.77 3.79 3.41
N LEU A 374 17.68 3.76 2.08
CA LEU A 374 16.40 3.61 1.36
C LEU A 374 15.58 2.36 1.79
N ALA A 375 16.23 1.21 1.97
CA ALA A 375 15.56 -0.01 2.45
C ALA A 375 15.04 0.14 3.90
N ARG A 376 15.78 0.85 4.76
CA ARG A 376 15.37 1.13 6.16
C ARG A 376 14.20 2.11 6.21
N ILE A 377 14.23 3.11 5.34
CA ILE A 377 13.15 4.08 5.13
C ILE A 377 11.90 3.36 4.63
N THR A 378 12.07 2.40 3.72
CA THR A 378 10.99 1.53 3.26
C THR A 378 10.41 0.72 4.43
N ALA A 379 11.24 0.05 5.24
CA ALA A 379 10.78 -0.70 6.41
C ALA A 379 10.01 0.17 7.44
N PHE A 380 10.44 1.41 7.64
CA PHE A 380 9.70 2.40 8.43
C PHE A 380 8.30 2.68 7.86
N ALA A 381 8.19 2.83 6.54
CA ALA A 381 6.88 3.01 5.91
C ALA A 381 5.98 1.78 6.14
N VAL A 382 6.52 0.57 5.94
CA VAL A 382 5.77 -0.68 6.13
C VAL A 382 5.28 -0.84 7.57
N ILE A 383 6.14 -0.61 8.56
CA ILE A 383 5.73 -0.79 9.97
C ILE A 383 4.61 0.18 10.35
N GLY A 384 4.67 1.42 9.85
CA GLY A 384 3.63 2.42 10.06
C GLY A 384 2.29 1.99 9.46
N ILE A 385 2.30 1.49 8.22
CA ILE A 385 1.10 0.94 7.55
C ILE A 385 0.53 -0.23 8.35
N TYR A 386 1.37 -1.18 8.77
CA TYR A 386 0.92 -2.35 9.52
C TYR A 386 0.34 -1.96 10.88
N ILE A 387 0.95 -1.02 11.60
CA ILE A 387 0.40 -0.50 12.86
C ILE A 387 -0.98 0.09 12.61
N SER A 388 -1.13 0.98 11.62
CA SER A 388 -2.43 1.58 11.29
C SER A 388 -3.47 0.54 10.88
N PHE A 389 -3.06 -0.53 10.18
CA PHE A 389 -3.95 -1.62 9.82
C PHE A 389 -4.41 -2.39 11.05
N GLN A 390 -3.47 -2.77 11.91
CA GLN A 390 -3.76 -3.48 13.14
C GLN A 390 -4.59 -2.65 14.10
N MET A 391 -4.51 -1.33 14.05
CA MET A 391 -5.42 -0.47 14.79
C MET A 391 -6.88 -0.65 14.34
N VAL A 392 -7.16 -0.75 13.04
CA VAL A 392 -8.52 -1.01 12.53
C VAL A 392 -8.97 -2.43 12.86
N VAL A 393 -8.10 -3.43 12.68
CA VAL A 393 -8.37 -4.85 13.00
C VAL A 393 -8.71 -5.00 14.50
N LEU A 394 -7.89 -4.43 15.38
CA LEU A 394 -8.13 -4.42 16.83
C LEU A 394 -9.45 -3.71 17.18
N ALA A 395 -9.78 -2.61 16.50
CA ALA A 395 -11.05 -1.91 16.71
C ALA A 395 -12.26 -2.74 16.29
N ALA A 396 -12.18 -3.44 15.16
CA ALA A 396 -13.18 -4.40 14.73
C ALA A 396 -13.32 -5.54 15.74
N LEU A 397 -12.20 -6.07 16.27
CA LEU A 397 -12.21 -7.16 17.24
C LEU A 397 -12.87 -6.74 18.55
N ARG A 398 -12.50 -5.57 19.08
CA ARG A 398 -13.16 -4.95 20.24
C ARG A 398 -14.67 -4.83 20.03
N GLN A 399 -15.11 -4.39 18.86
CA GLN A 399 -16.54 -4.24 18.57
C GLN A 399 -17.25 -5.60 18.48
N ARG A 400 -16.63 -6.62 17.88
CA ARG A 400 -17.18 -7.98 17.87
C ARG A 400 -17.37 -8.53 19.27
N LEU A 401 -16.38 -8.34 20.15
CA LEU A 401 -16.47 -8.72 21.57
C LEU A 401 -17.60 -8.00 22.31
N LYS A 402 -17.97 -6.79 21.87
CA LYS A 402 -19.13 -6.04 22.39
C LYS A 402 -20.47 -6.42 21.74
N GLY A 403 -20.49 -7.42 20.85
CA GLY A 403 -21.69 -7.89 20.16
C GLY A 403 -21.95 -7.25 18.81
N TRP A 404 -21.00 -6.54 18.21
CA TRP A 404 -21.11 -6.06 16.83
C TRP A 404 -21.19 -7.23 15.86
N LYS A 405 -22.26 -7.23 15.05
CA LYS A 405 -22.47 -8.13 13.92
C LYS A 405 -22.52 -7.27 12.67
N PRO A 406 -21.54 -7.37 11.75
CA PRO A 406 -21.52 -6.57 10.51
C PRO A 406 -22.85 -6.68 9.76
N ALA A 407 -23.31 -5.56 9.22
CA ALA A 407 -24.57 -5.44 8.48
C ALA A 407 -24.40 -4.99 7.02
N GLY A 408 -23.14 -4.84 6.57
CA GLY A 408 -22.85 -4.55 5.17
C GLY A 408 -23.30 -5.68 4.24
N GLU A 409 -23.48 -5.37 2.96
CA GLU A 409 -23.88 -6.33 1.93
C GLU A 409 -22.85 -7.46 1.71
N TRP A 410 -21.63 -7.31 2.22
CA TRP A 410 -20.57 -8.31 2.20
C TRP A 410 -20.11 -8.61 3.63
N THR A 411 -20.00 -9.89 3.97
CA THR A 411 -19.62 -10.35 5.31
C THR A 411 -18.86 -11.67 5.25
N VAL A 412 -17.97 -11.88 6.22
CA VAL A 412 -17.27 -13.17 6.43
C VAL A 412 -18.20 -14.18 7.11
N GLY A 413 -19.33 -13.73 7.65
CA GLY A 413 -20.32 -14.58 8.31
C GLY A 413 -19.82 -15.11 9.65
N GLY A 414 -20.11 -16.38 9.94
CA GLY A 414 -19.82 -17.02 11.23
C GLY A 414 -18.33 -17.06 11.61
N TRP A 415 -17.45 -17.06 10.61
CA TRP A 415 -15.99 -17.11 10.82
C TRP A 415 -15.36 -15.77 11.16
N GLY A 416 -16.12 -14.67 11.18
CA GLY A 416 -15.59 -13.32 11.34
C GLY A 416 -14.80 -13.09 12.63
N MET A 417 -15.09 -13.81 13.72
CA MET A 417 -14.29 -13.73 14.96
C MET A 417 -12.91 -14.37 14.78
N LEU A 418 -12.86 -15.59 14.23
CA LEU A 418 -11.62 -16.32 14.01
C LEU A 418 -10.70 -15.57 13.03
N VAL A 419 -11.26 -15.14 11.90
CA VAL A 419 -10.51 -14.38 10.88
C VAL A 419 -9.90 -13.12 11.47
N ASN A 420 -10.64 -12.41 12.33
CA ASN A 420 -10.16 -11.18 12.95
C ASN A 420 -9.03 -11.42 13.97
N VAL A 421 -9.12 -12.49 14.78
CA VAL A 421 -8.04 -12.87 15.71
C VAL A 421 -6.78 -13.27 14.94
N LEU A 422 -6.91 -14.06 13.87
CA LEU A 422 -5.77 -14.48 13.05
C LEU A 422 -5.16 -13.29 12.29
N ALA A 423 -5.98 -12.38 11.77
CA ALA A 423 -5.53 -11.14 11.13
C ALA A 423 -4.69 -10.30 12.10
N LEU A 424 -5.14 -10.16 13.35
CA LEU A 424 -4.44 -9.42 14.39
C LEU A 424 -3.10 -10.09 14.74
N ALA A 425 -3.10 -11.41 14.94
CA ALA A 425 -1.89 -12.16 15.26
C ALA A 425 -0.84 -12.03 14.15
N TYR A 426 -1.23 -12.25 12.90
CA TYR A 426 -0.33 -12.11 11.75
C TYR A 426 0.25 -10.69 11.66
N GLY A 427 -0.58 -9.66 11.79
CA GLY A 427 -0.11 -8.28 11.68
C GLY A 427 0.83 -7.88 12.81
N LEU A 428 0.58 -8.37 14.03
CA LEU A 428 1.51 -8.19 15.17
C LEU A 428 2.85 -8.90 14.92
N CYS A 429 2.83 -10.11 14.33
CA CYS A 429 4.07 -10.78 13.90
C CYS A 429 4.82 -9.97 12.85
N GLY A 430 4.13 -9.41 11.84
CA GLY A 430 4.75 -8.53 10.84
C GLY A 430 5.37 -7.27 11.45
N ILE A 431 4.68 -6.62 12.39
CA ILE A 431 5.21 -5.47 13.13
C ILE A 431 6.47 -5.87 13.92
N TRP A 432 6.44 -7.02 14.59
CA TRP A 432 7.58 -7.51 15.35
C TRP A 432 8.79 -7.83 14.45
N LEU A 433 8.57 -8.41 13.26
CA LEU A 433 9.63 -8.65 12.27
C LEU A 433 10.28 -7.34 11.80
N LEU A 434 9.47 -6.30 11.52
CA LEU A 434 9.97 -4.99 11.08
C LEU A 434 10.62 -4.18 12.21
N ALA A 435 10.27 -4.48 13.47
CA ALA A 435 10.85 -3.85 14.65
C ALA A 435 12.23 -4.42 15.01
N GLN A 436 12.69 -5.48 14.36
CA GLN A 436 14.00 -6.07 14.64
C GLN A 436 15.13 -5.08 14.28
N PRO A 437 16.21 -5.04 15.07
CA PRO A 437 17.32 -4.12 14.84
C PRO A 437 18.07 -4.45 13.55
N ALA A 438 18.44 -3.42 12.80
CA ALA A 438 19.30 -3.56 11.64
C ALA A 438 20.76 -3.80 12.03
N GLU A 439 21.55 -4.41 11.15
CA GLU A 439 22.97 -4.56 11.36
C GLU A 439 23.70 -3.22 11.14
N SER A 440 23.89 -2.47 12.23
CA SER A 440 24.70 -1.24 12.24
C SER A 440 25.38 -1.03 13.59
N SER A 441 26.53 -0.38 13.60
CA SER A 441 27.26 0.04 14.81
C SER A 441 26.60 1.24 15.49
N SER A 442 26.00 2.15 14.72
CA SER A 442 25.26 3.31 15.23
C SER A 442 23.92 2.90 15.81
N PHE A 443 23.59 3.39 17.02
CA PHE A 443 22.30 3.13 17.66
C PHE A 443 21.12 3.64 16.82
N ILE A 444 21.27 4.84 16.24
CA ILE A 444 20.23 5.47 15.42
C ILE A 444 19.98 4.65 14.16
N ASP A 445 21.04 4.20 13.49
CA ASP A 445 20.93 3.38 12.27
C ASP A 445 20.38 1.98 12.54
N ARG A 446 20.75 1.40 13.69
CA ARG A 446 20.26 0.10 14.14
C ARG A 446 18.76 0.11 14.41
N TRP A 447 18.27 1.17 15.04
CA TRP A 447 16.87 1.29 15.47
C TRP A 447 16.07 2.31 14.65
N THR A 448 16.53 2.65 13.44
CA THR A 448 15.94 3.75 12.64
C THR A 448 14.44 3.61 12.44
N VAL A 449 13.97 2.39 12.22
CA VAL A 449 12.54 2.07 12.06
C VAL A 449 11.74 2.46 13.30
N LEU A 450 12.18 2.03 14.49
CA LEU A 450 11.51 2.33 15.75
C LEU A 450 11.68 3.79 16.19
N VAL A 451 12.86 4.38 15.93
CA VAL A 451 13.11 5.80 16.21
C VAL A 451 12.21 6.67 15.35
N GLY A 452 12.12 6.41 14.03
CA GLY A 452 11.22 7.11 13.13
C GLY A 452 9.75 6.96 13.55
N LEU A 453 9.34 5.75 13.92
CA LEU A 453 7.99 5.50 14.44
C LEU A 453 7.72 6.28 15.72
N ALA A 454 8.67 6.30 16.66
CA ALA A 454 8.56 7.06 17.89
C ALA A 454 8.43 8.56 17.60
N VAL A 455 9.21 9.11 16.66
CA VAL A 455 9.08 10.52 16.23
C VAL A 455 7.67 10.81 15.69
N VAL A 456 7.12 9.95 14.83
CA VAL A 456 5.76 10.13 14.30
C VAL A 456 4.70 10.02 15.39
N VAL A 457 4.79 9.02 16.27
CA VAL A 457 3.82 8.83 17.36
C VAL A 457 3.90 9.97 18.37
N ILE A 458 5.10 10.34 18.82
CA ILE A 458 5.31 11.42 19.79
C ILE A 458 4.85 12.76 19.21
N SER A 459 5.27 13.11 17.99
CA SER A 459 4.81 14.34 17.33
C SER A 459 3.28 14.37 17.19
N GLY A 460 2.68 13.22 16.87
CA GLY A 460 1.23 13.07 16.82
C GLY A 460 0.57 13.31 18.18
N LEU A 461 1.06 12.67 19.24
CA LEU A 461 0.53 12.84 20.59
C LEU A 461 0.72 14.28 21.12
N VAL A 462 1.86 14.91 20.84
CA VAL A 462 2.13 16.31 21.18
C VAL A 462 1.13 17.22 20.46
N TYR A 463 0.95 17.06 19.16
CA TYR A 463 -0.04 17.86 18.43
C TYR A 463 -1.47 17.60 18.93
N MET A 464 -1.82 16.34 19.22
CA MET A 464 -3.14 15.97 19.71
C MET A 464 -3.44 16.57 21.09
N THR A 465 -2.45 16.62 21.99
CA THR A 465 -2.59 17.17 23.34
C THR A 465 -2.67 18.69 23.34
N LEU A 466 -1.85 19.36 22.53
CA LEU A 466 -1.79 20.82 22.41
C LEU A 466 -2.98 21.39 21.62
N SER A 467 -3.23 20.88 20.41
CA SER A 467 -4.21 21.47 19.48
C SER A 467 -5.63 20.94 19.67
N ARG A 468 -5.78 19.81 20.39
CA ARG A 468 -7.04 19.07 20.61
C ARG A 468 -7.93 18.96 19.35
N PRO A 469 -7.36 18.54 18.19
CA PRO A 469 -8.04 18.56 16.90
C PRO A 469 -9.30 17.69 16.88
N PHE A 470 -9.31 16.62 17.66
CA PHE A 470 -10.42 15.68 17.75
C PHE A 470 -11.74 16.32 18.24
N GLY A 471 -11.70 17.43 18.99
CA GLY A 471 -12.89 18.11 19.48
C GLY A 471 -13.63 18.95 18.43
N ARG A 472 -13.06 19.11 17.22
CA ARG A 472 -13.53 20.07 16.21
C ARG A 472 -14.56 19.52 15.22
N SER A 473 -14.83 18.22 15.23
CA SER A 473 -15.77 17.56 14.32
C SER A 473 -16.80 16.72 15.07
N ASN A 474 -18.06 16.88 14.68
CA ASN A 474 -19.21 16.10 15.18
C ASN A 474 -19.51 14.88 14.30
N ALA A 475 -18.58 14.47 13.43
CA ALA A 475 -18.78 13.26 12.64
C ALA A 475 -18.96 12.05 13.57
N PRO A 476 -19.83 11.09 13.21
CA PRO A 476 -20.16 9.96 14.07
C PRO A 476 -18.94 9.17 14.54
N GLU A 477 -19.00 8.63 15.75
CA GLU A 477 -17.89 7.90 16.35
C GLU A 477 -18.38 6.76 17.26
N ASN A 478 -17.61 5.66 17.32
CA ASN A 478 -17.88 4.50 18.18
C ASN A 478 -19.33 3.96 18.11
N ASP A 479 -19.99 4.06 16.96
CA ASP A 479 -21.40 3.74 16.76
C ASP A 479 -21.62 2.44 15.98
N ALA A 480 -20.63 1.53 16.03
CA ALA A 480 -20.61 0.37 15.14
C ALA A 480 -21.81 -0.58 15.24
N ILE A 481 -22.26 -0.80 16.47
CA ILE A 481 -23.42 -1.65 16.77
C ILE A 481 -24.71 -0.93 16.36
N GLU A 482 -24.82 0.36 16.66
CA GLU A 482 -26.00 1.15 16.37
C GLU A 482 -26.22 1.29 14.85
N HIS A 483 -25.18 1.63 14.11
CA HIS A 483 -25.25 1.73 12.66
C HIS A 483 -25.61 0.38 12.01
N ALA A 484 -25.03 -0.72 12.50
CA ALA A 484 -25.37 -2.05 12.02
C ALA A 484 -26.85 -2.41 12.27
N LYS A 485 -27.43 -1.99 13.40
CA LYS A 485 -28.87 -2.17 13.67
C LYS A 485 -29.73 -1.37 12.71
N ARG A 486 -29.36 -0.11 12.42
CA ARG A 486 -30.09 0.75 11.47
C ARG A 486 -30.09 0.15 10.06
N LEU A 487 -28.94 -0.29 9.56
CA LEU A 487 -28.83 -0.93 8.25
C LEU A 487 -29.69 -2.20 8.13
N LYS A 488 -29.75 -3.02 9.18
CA LYS A 488 -30.61 -4.22 9.18
C LYS A 488 -32.10 -3.87 9.17
N ALA A 489 -32.49 -2.80 9.87
CA ALA A 489 -33.87 -2.32 9.84
C ALA A 489 -34.26 -1.83 8.45
N GLU A 490 -33.36 -1.08 7.79
CA GLU A 490 -33.56 -0.61 6.40
C GLU A 490 -33.67 -1.76 5.39
N GLN A 491 -32.92 -2.85 5.58
CA GLN A 491 -32.99 -4.05 4.73
C GLN A 491 -34.25 -4.90 4.94
N SER A 492 -34.95 -4.71 6.07
CA SER A 492 -36.18 -5.44 6.40
C SER A 492 -37.47 -4.74 5.97
N LEU A 493 -37.35 -3.49 5.49
CA LEU A 493 -38.40 -2.71 4.86
C LEU A 493 -38.35 -2.89 3.34
#